data_AF-A0AAW7YIY6-F1
#
_entry.id   AF-A0AAW7YIY6-F1
#
_cell.length_a   1.000
_cell.length_b   1.000
_cell.length_c   1.000
_cell.angle_alpha   90.00
_cell.angle_beta   90.00
_cell.angle_gamma   90.00
#
_symmetry.space_group_name_H-M   'P 1'
#
loop_
_entity.id
_entity.type
_entity.pdbx_description
1 polymer ?
#
loop_
_entity_poly.entity_id
_entity_poly.type
_entity_poly.pdbx_seq_one_letter_code
_entity_poly.pdbx_strand_id
1 'polypeptide(L)'
;MKVIIIYCLVFFSFLIQASDNNSDFKCTVKQAQHVAENGKLDEVKSWDVFLEKNFMVDRQTGIIVGQQFKNNIASIKPLVYDHFVNGYSVIAATNTQVVSYLQITTIDDSPKKVFIYIMNNVVLSGVCVSF
;
A
#
# COMPACT_ATOMS: atom_id res chain seq x y z
N MET A 1 -15.65 -0.36 56.50
CA MET A 1 -16.06 -0.71 55.12
C MET A 1 -16.42 0.59 54.38
N LYS A 2 -16.00 0.76 53.12
CA LYS A 2 -16.32 1.88 52.19
C LYS A 2 -15.32 3.05 52.06
N VAL A 3 -14.06 2.83 51.66
CA VAL A 3 -13.33 3.88 50.88
C VAL A 3 -12.23 3.35 49.94
N ILE A 4 -12.21 2.05 49.59
CA ILE A 4 -11.08 1.48 48.81
C ILE A 4 -11.45 1.18 47.34
N ILE A 5 -12.73 1.19 46.98
CA ILE A 5 -13.18 0.71 45.64
C ILE A 5 -13.11 1.81 44.55
N ILE A 6 -13.03 3.09 44.92
CA ILE A 6 -13.15 4.19 43.93
C ILE A 6 -11.84 4.50 43.21
N TYR A 7 -10.68 4.20 43.82
CA TYR A 7 -9.37 4.50 43.19
C TYR A 7 -8.96 3.53 42.08
N CYS A 8 -9.59 2.37 41.96
CA CYS A 8 -9.30 1.41 40.88
C CYS A 8 -10.00 1.74 39.55
N LEU A 9 -11.05 2.56 39.56
CA LEU A 9 -11.86 2.85 38.37
C LEU A 9 -11.39 4.05 37.55
N VAL A 10 -10.48 4.87 38.08
CA VAL A 10 -10.02 6.11 37.41
C VAL A 10 -8.68 5.92 36.68
N PHE A 11 -7.97 4.80 36.92
CA PHE A 11 -6.67 4.54 36.29
C PHE A 11 -6.74 3.67 35.03
N PHE A 12 -7.93 3.18 34.64
CA PHE A 12 -8.10 2.31 33.47
C PHE A 12 -8.45 3.08 32.18
N SER A 13 -8.43 4.41 32.21
CA SER A 13 -8.87 5.26 31.08
C SER A 13 -7.76 5.61 30.08
N PHE A 14 -6.54 5.10 30.25
CA PHE A 14 -5.37 5.51 29.45
C PHE A 14 -4.77 4.42 28.57
N LEU A 15 -5.56 3.48 28.07
CA LEU A 15 -5.10 2.51 27.06
C LEU A 15 -6.08 2.31 25.90
N ILE A 16 -6.77 3.38 25.48
CA ILE A 16 -7.26 3.42 24.10
C ILE A 16 -6.07 3.85 23.24
N GLN A 17 -5.17 2.91 22.95
CA GLN A 17 -4.38 3.03 21.74
C GLN A 17 -5.37 2.86 20.60
N ALA A 18 -5.80 3.97 19.99
CA ALA A 18 -6.30 3.93 18.63
C ALA A 18 -5.13 3.41 17.78
N SER A 19 -5.11 2.10 17.55
CA SER A 19 -4.32 1.55 16.46
C SER A 19 -4.95 2.12 15.20
N ASP A 20 -4.28 3.07 14.55
CA ASP A 20 -4.55 3.43 13.16
C ASP A 20 -4.25 2.20 12.29
N ASN A 21 -5.16 1.23 12.31
CA ASN A 21 -5.11 -0.06 11.62
C ASN A 21 -5.54 0.04 10.15
N ASN A 22 -5.41 1.21 9.52
CA ASN A 22 -5.91 1.43 8.16
C ASN A 22 -4.83 1.37 7.08
N SER A 23 -3.63 0.88 7.40
CA SER A 23 -2.63 0.56 6.39
C SER A 23 -1.86 -0.68 6.82
N ASP A 24 -1.95 -1.75 6.04
CA ASP A 24 -1.32 -3.04 6.35
C ASP A 24 0.10 -3.14 5.80
N PHE A 25 0.47 -2.25 4.87
CA PHE A 25 1.75 -2.29 4.19
C PHE A 25 2.36 -0.91 4.05
N LYS A 26 3.67 -0.83 4.31
CA LYS A 26 4.52 0.30 3.95
C LYS A 26 5.51 -0.18 2.91
N CYS A 27 5.41 0.36 1.71
CA CYS A 27 6.17 -0.04 0.55
C CYS A 27 7.21 1.02 0.18
N THR A 28 8.40 0.58 -0.23
CA THR A 28 9.52 1.41 -0.70
C THR A 28 9.89 0.99 -2.10
N VAL A 29 9.87 1.94 -3.04
CA VAL A 29 10.28 1.71 -4.43
C VAL A 29 11.78 1.50 -4.51
N LYS A 30 12.20 0.43 -5.18
CA LYS A 30 13.61 0.08 -5.43
C LYS A 30 13.99 0.15 -6.90
N GLN A 31 13.02 0.07 -7.79
CA GLN A 31 13.24 0.19 -9.23
C GLN A 31 12.07 0.92 -9.89
N ALA A 32 12.37 1.69 -10.93
CA ALA A 32 11.39 2.36 -11.77
C ALA A 32 11.77 2.19 -13.23
N GLN A 33 10.86 1.65 -14.04
CA GLN A 33 11.08 1.35 -15.45
C GLN A 33 9.92 1.88 -16.30
N HIS A 34 10.23 2.28 -17.52
CA HIS A 34 9.26 2.73 -18.50
C HIS A 34 8.93 1.60 -19.48
N VAL A 35 7.66 1.44 -19.83
CA VAL A 35 7.23 0.56 -20.92
C VAL A 35 7.34 1.34 -22.23
N ALA A 36 8.37 1.03 -23.03
CA ALA A 36 8.55 1.61 -24.35
C ALA A 36 7.51 1.09 -25.35
N GLU A 37 7.32 1.80 -26.47
CA GLU A 37 6.34 1.45 -27.51
C GLU A 37 6.58 0.06 -28.13
N ASN A 38 7.83 -0.43 -28.07
CA ASN A 38 8.21 -1.78 -28.50
C ASN A 38 7.88 -2.88 -27.46
N GLY A 39 7.24 -2.53 -26.34
CA GLY A 39 6.87 -3.43 -25.26
C GLY A 39 8.01 -3.79 -24.30
N LYS A 40 9.19 -3.17 -24.41
CA LYS A 40 10.32 -3.42 -23.52
C LYS A 40 10.32 -2.48 -22.32
N LEU A 41 10.97 -2.93 -21.24
CA LEU A 41 11.23 -2.13 -20.06
C LEU A 41 12.58 -1.42 -20.19
N ASP A 42 12.55 -0.09 -20.14
CA ASP A 42 13.73 0.76 -20.20
C ASP A 42 13.89 1.55 -18.91
N GLU A 43 15.13 1.74 -18.46
CA GLU A 43 15.44 2.65 -17.37
C GLU A 43 15.54 4.09 -17.92
N VAL A 44 14.66 4.97 -17.45
CA VAL A 44 14.64 6.37 -17.87
C VAL A 44 14.76 7.24 -16.63
N LYS A 45 15.79 8.09 -16.58
CA LYS A 45 16.11 8.96 -15.42
C LYS A 45 14.95 9.80 -14.90
N SER A 46 14.00 10.17 -15.76
CA SER A 46 12.81 10.93 -15.33
C SER A 46 11.96 10.18 -14.31
N TRP A 47 12.02 8.85 -14.29
CA TRP A 47 11.28 8.00 -13.35
C TRP A 47 12.02 7.72 -12.04
N ASP A 48 13.29 8.14 -11.93
CA ASP A 48 14.07 8.05 -10.68
C ASP A 48 13.44 8.86 -9.54
N VAL A 49 12.54 9.80 -9.87
CA VAL A 49 11.75 10.56 -8.90
C VAL A 49 10.98 9.67 -7.91
N PHE A 50 10.64 8.45 -8.32
CA PHE A 50 9.94 7.47 -7.50
C PHE A 50 10.87 6.63 -6.64
N LEU A 51 12.18 6.57 -6.91
CA LEU A 51 13.11 5.73 -6.18
C LEU A 51 13.19 6.13 -4.71
N GLU A 52 13.23 5.13 -3.83
CA GLU A 52 13.25 5.28 -2.37
C GLU A 52 12.06 6.02 -1.77
N LYS A 53 11.05 6.35 -2.59
CA LYS A 53 9.80 6.91 -2.10
C LYS A 53 8.96 5.82 -1.46
N ASN A 54 8.21 6.24 -0.45
CA ASN A 54 7.34 5.36 0.31
C ASN A 54 5.87 5.63 0.00
N PHE A 55 5.08 4.57 0.00
CA PHE A 55 3.63 4.63 0.03
C PHE A 55 3.08 3.58 1.00
N MET A 56 1.87 3.83 1.46
CA MET A 56 1.13 2.93 2.34
C MET A 56 -0.05 2.35 1.57
N VAL A 57 -0.43 1.13 1.91
CA VAL A 57 -1.56 0.44 1.31
C VAL A 57 -2.49 -0.08 2.39
N ASP A 58 -3.75 0.27 2.27
CA ASP A 58 -4.86 -0.35 2.98
C ASP A 58 -5.23 -1.64 2.23
N ARG A 59 -5.02 -2.81 2.85
CA ARG A 59 -5.32 -4.10 2.21
C ARG A 59 -6.81 -4.37 2.06
N GLN A 60 -7.65 -3.78 2.91
CA GLN A 60 -9.09 -4.00 2.88
C GLN A 60 -9.72 -3.20 1.73
N THR A 61 -9.28 -1.95 1.56
CA THR A 61 -9.86 -1.04 0.57
C THR A 61 -9.05 -0.95 -0.73
N GLY A 62 -7.78 -1.38 -0.72
CA GLY A 62 -6.84 -1.18 -1.82
C GLY A 62 -6.38 0.28 -1.97
N ILE A 63 -6.71 1.15 -1.03
CA ILE A 63 -6.31 2.56 -1.08
C ILE A 63 -4.79 2.67 -0.89
N ILE A 64 -4.14 3.38 -1.81
CA ILE A 64 -2.72 3.71 -1.80
C ILE A 64 -2.57 5.19 -1.48
N VAL A 65 -1.74 5.51 -0.49
CA VAL A 65 -1.40 6.90 -0.11
C VAL A 65 0.11 7.09 0.07
N GLY A 66 0.65 8.15 -0.51
CA GLY A 66 2.05 8.53 -0.40
C GLY A 66 2.32 9.86 -1.09
N GLN A 67 3.49 10.46 -0.87
CA GLN A 67 3.83 11.82 -1.32
C GLN A 67 3.71 11.99 -2.85
N GLN A 68 3.79 10.90 -3.61
CA GLN A 68 3.64 10.84 -5.07
C GLN A 68 2.73 9.69 -5.53
N PHE A 69 2.04 9.06 -4.58
CA PHE A 69 1.24 7.86 -4.81
C PHE A 69 -0.18 8.11 -4.32
N LYS A 70 -1.13 8.09 -5.24
CA LYS A 70 -2.55 8.17 -4.92
C LYS A 70 -3.35 7.47 -6.00
N ASN A 71 -4.14 6.48 -5.62
CA ASN A 71 -5.01 5.74 -6.54
C ASN A 71 -6.51 5.97 -6.27
N ASN A 72 -6.86 6.83 -5.31
CA ASN A 72 -8.22 7.23 -4.97
C ASN A 72 -8.46 8.71 -5.32
N ILE A 73 -8.92 8.99 -6.53
CA ILE A 73 -9.27 10.33 -7.00
C ILE A 73 -10.78 10.35 -7.26
N ALA A 74 -11.48 11.49 -7.22
CA ALA A 74 -12.95 11.58 -7.14
C ALA A 74 -13.75 10.51 -7.92
N SER A 75 -13.35 10.21 -9.17
CA SER A 75 -14.03 9.25 -10.06
C SER A 75 -13.44 7.84 -10.08
N ILE A 76 -12.38 7.57 -9.31
CA ILE A 76 -11.60 6.33 -9.31
C ILE A 76 -11.52 5.82 -7.87
N LYS A 77 -12.20 4.70 -7.61
CA LYS A 77 -12.06 3.96 -6.36
C LYS A 77 -11.29 2.68 -6.64
N PRO A 78 -10.20 2.40 -5.90
CA PRO A 78 -9.52 1.13 -6.01
C PRO A 78 -10.42 -0.01 -5.54
N LEU A 79 -10.23 -1.17 -6.13
CA LEU A 79 -10.87 -2.42 -5.76
C LEU A 79 -9.80 -3.48 -5.57
N VAL A 80 -9.88 -4.21 -4.47
CA VAL A 80 -9.12 -5.44 -4.31
C VAL A 80 -9.85 -6.52 -5.10
N TYR A 81 -9.21 -7.03 -6.15
CA TYR A 81 -9.88 -7.98 -7.05
C TYR A 81 -9.40 -9.42 -6.86
N ASP A 82 -8.28 -9.63 -6.16
CA ASP A 82 -7.79 -10.97 -5.85
C ASP A 82 -7.04 -10.99 -4.51
N HIS A 83 -7.37 -11.99 -3.69
CA HIS A 83 -6.65 -12.38 -2.49
C HIS A 83 -6.19 -13.83 -2.67
N PHE A 84 -4.88 -14.04 -2.66
CA PHE A 84 -4.30 -15.38 -2.80
C PHE A 84 -3.46 -15.72 -1.57
N VAL A 85 -3.14 -17.00 -1.40
CA VAL A 85 -2.47 -17.55 -0.20
C VAL A 85 -1.26 -16.71 0.21
N ASN A 86 -0.49 -16.24 -0.79
CA ASN A 86 0.73 -15.47 -0.61
C ASN A 86 0.66 -14.08 -1.26
N GLY A 87 -0.47 -13.38 -1.16
CA GLY A 87 -0.51 -11.99 -1.59
C GLY A 87 -1.89 -11.47 -1.92
N TYR A 88 -1.92 -10.33 -2.58
CA TYR A 88 -3.15 -9.75 -3.10
C TYR A 88 -2.86 -8.77 -4.24
N SER A 89 -3.92 -8.47 -4.98
CA SER A 89 -3.89 -7.59 -6.13
C SER A 89 -4.98 -6.52 -6.04
N VAL A 90 -4.59 -5.28 -6.35
CA VAL A 90 -5.46 -4.10 -6.36
C VAL A 90 -5.48 -3.52 -7.76
N ILE A 91 -6.66 -3.14 -8.21
CA ILE A 91 -6.86 -2.40 -9.45
C ILE A 91 -7.59 -1.09 -9.17
N ALA A 92 -7.12 0.00 -9.78
CA ALA A 92 -7.83 1.28 -9.80
C ALA A 92 -8.18 1.60 -11.24
N ALA A 93 -9.47 1.79 -11.53
CA ALA A 93 -9.97 2.04 -12.87
C ALA A 93 -11.03 3.16 -12.86
N THR A 94 -11.11 3.89 -13.97
CA THR A 94 -12.29 4.67 -14.33
C THR A 94 -13.32 3.75 -15.01
N ASN A 95 -14.48 4.29 -15.37
CA ASN A 95 -15.48 3.56 -16.17
C ASN A 95 -14.95 3.07 -17.52
N THR A 96 -13.84 3.63 -18.03
CA THR A 96 -13.35 3.36 -19.39
C THR A 96 -11.94 2.81 -19.43
N GLN A 97 -11.13 2.94 -18.36
CA GLN A 97 -9.70 2.65 -18.39
C GLN A 97 -9.16 2.20 -17.02
N VAL A 98 -8.25 1.23 -17.02
CA VAL A 98 -7.42 0.93 -15.84
C VAL A 98 -6.35 2.01 -15.71
N VAL A 99 -6.25 2.62 -14.52
CA VAL A 99 -5.34 3.72 -14.23
C VAL A 99 -4.12 3.22 -13.46
N SER A 100 -4.29 2.23 -12.59
CA SER A 100 -3.16 1.56 -11.96
C SER A 100 -3.48 0.14 -11.49
N TYR A 101 -2.41 -0.63 -11.32
CA TYR A 101 -2.43 -2.02 -10.86
C TYR A 101 -1.30 -2.23 -9.84
N LEU A 102 -1.63 -2.75 -8.66
CA LEU A 102 -0.65 -3.12 -7.64
C LEU A 102 -0.79 -4.61 -7.34
N GLN A 103 0.33 -5.32 -7.34
CA GLN A 103 0.44 -6.66 -6.81
C GLN A 103 1.44 -6.66 -5.66
N ILE A 104 1.06 -7.21 -4.51
CA ILE A 104 1.99 -7.49 -3.41
C ILE A 104 2.03 -9.01 -3.20
N THR A 105 3.23 -9.58 -3.31
CA THR A 105 3.48 -11.01 -3.11
C THR A 105 4.27 -11.22 -1.83
N THR A 106 3.73 -12.06 -0.93
CA THR A 106 4.46 -12.60 0.21
C THR A 106 5.45 -13.66 -0.25
N ILE A 107 6.68 -13.55 0.22
CA ILE A 107 7.70 -14.60 0.06
C ILE A 107 7.84 -15.24 1.44
N ASP A 108 7.23 -16.41 1.65
CA ASP A 108 7.24 -17.17 2.91
C ASP A 108 6.84 -16.34 4.16
N ASP A 109 7.21 -16.81 5.35
CA ASP A 109 7.02 -16.12 6.66
C ASP A 109 7.85 -14.82 6.79
N SER A 110 8.36 -14.27 5.69
CA SER A 110 9.15 -13.05 5.69
C SER A 110 8.28 -11.83 6.02
N PRO A 111 8.75 -10.93 6.90
CA PRO A 111 8.09 -9.62 7.08
C PRO A 111 8.18 -8.76 5.81
N LYS A 112 9.15 -9.06 4.91
CA LYS A 112 9.34 -8.38 3.63
C LYS A 112 8.56 -9.06 2.51
N LYS A 113 7.77 -8.26 1.80
CA LYS A 113 6.95 -8.66 0.65
C LYS A 113 7.44 -7.90 -0.57
N VAL A 114 7.39 -8.50 -1.76
CA VAL A 114 7.75 -7.78 -3.00
C VAL A 114 6.50 -7.20 -3.62
N PHE A 115 6.64 -6.08 -4.31
CA PHE A 115 5.53 -5.51 -5.06
C PHE A 115 5.90 -5.17 -6.50
N ILE A 116 4.88 -5.17 -7.34
CA ILE A 116 4.88 -4.56 -8.67
C ILE A 116 3.72 -3.57 -8.70
N TYR A 117 3.99 -2.32 -9.06
CA TYR A 117 3.01 -1.27 -9.20
C TYR A 117 3.11 -0.65 -10.60
N ILE A 118 2.06 -0.80 -11.38
CA ILE A 118 1.95 -0.28 -12.74
C ILE A 118 1.03 0.92 -12.70
N MET A 119 1.51 2.06 -13.19
CA MET A 119 0.71 3.28 -13.37
C MET A 119 1.09 3.93 -14.70
N ASN A 120 0.09 4.12 -15.58
CA ASN A 120 0.32 4.54 -16.96
C ASN A 120 1.32 3.61 -17.69
N ASN A 121 2.41 4.16 -18.19
CA ASN A 121 3.52 3.48 -18.87
C ASN A 121 4.73 3.23 -17.96
N VAL A 122 4.54 3.21 -16.64
CA VAL A 122 5.62 3.02 -15.67
C VAL A 122 5.36 1.77 -14.85
N VAL A 123 6.42 0.97 -14.68
CA VAL A 123 6.47 -0.19 -13.80
C VAL A 123 7.41 0.14 -12.64
N LEU A 124 6.87 0.15 -11.43
CA LEU A 124 7.61 0.34 -10.20
C LEU A 124 7.69 -0.99 -9.46
N SER A 125 8.84 -1.33 -8.91
CA SER A 125 9.01 -2.52 -8.08
C SER A 125 9.79 -2.20 -6.81
N GLY A 126 9.62 -3.03 -5.80
CA GLY A 126 10.29 -2.83 -4.53
C GLY A 126 9.81 -3.76 -3.43
N VAL A 127 9.90 -3.28 -2.20
CA VAL A 127 9.61 -4.07 -1.01
C VAL A 127 8.59 -3.39 -0.11
N CYS A 128 7.72 -4.18 0.50
CA CYS A 128 6.77 -3.77 1.51
C CYS A 128 7.06 -4.47 2.84
N VAL A 129 6.79 -3.78 3.94
CA VAL A 129 6.78 -4.34 5.30
C VAL A 129 5.36 -4.25 5.85
N SER A 130 4.88 -5.33 6.47
CA SER A 130 3.63 -5.30 7.23
C SER A 130 3.86 -4.88 8.67
N PHE A 131 2.89 -4.19 9.26
CA PHE A 131 2.89 -3.74 10.65
C PHE A 131 1.53 -3.96 11.29
#